data_AF-K1JW33-F1
#
_entry.id   AF-K1JW33-F1
#
_cell.length_a   1.000
_cell.length_b   1.000
_cell.length_c   1.000
_cell.angle_alpha   90.00
_cell.angle_beta   90.00
_cell.angle_gamma   90.00
#
_symmetry.space_group_name_H-M   'P 1'
#
loop_
_entity.id
_entity.type
_entity.pdbx_description
1 polymer ?
#
loop_
_entity_poly.entity_id
_entity_poly.type
_entity_poly.pdbx_seq_one_letter_code
_entity_poly.pdbx_strand_id
1 'polypeptide(L)'
;MTNFNPSRRRVLCAGVLAGAFTACPALAELQVSITGVGANQLPIAVKVFEGSGATGFDAAAVIGADLERSGAFRLIPTGAEGEPENLEKPASLEAFGKLGANALAVGRVSRLPDGRWELTYYLHNTVTGALTDSAVFTTSGNDVRMCAHRIADRIYTNLTGEGPIFASKLVYVAQLARNRYELVISDSDGGNRQAALQSHEPIISPVWSPDGKKISYVSFEDRKPIIYVQELATGARHAICAFRGNNSAPAFSADGGTLAVALSRDGLTQIYLMNANGTGLRRFTKSYGIDTEPCFSADGQWVYFTSDRGGAPQIYRQPLAGGPAERVTFGSSYAISPTVSRDGRYLSYISRIDGRFRTAVMDLTTGQNTLVTTTDRDESPSFAPNGRFLVYATEVNGRGVLGTASVDGRLSTRLTGLGDIREPCWGPILP
;
A
#
# COMPACT_ATOMS: atom_id res chain seq x y z
N MET A 1 27.89 61.78 -37.57
CA MET A 1 26.50 61.55 -37.11
C MET A 1 26.45 61.96 -35.63
N THR A 2 26.34 63.27 -35.31
CA THR A 2 25.10 63.96 -34.88
C THR A 2 24.42 63.27 -33.68
N ASN A 3 24.74 63.65 -32.44
CA ASN A 3 24.03 64.64 -31.58
C ASN A 3 22.51 64.46 -31.50
N PHE A 4 21.96 64.20 -30.29
CA PHE A 4 21.01 65.07 -29.53
C PHE A 4 20.29 64.29 -28.40
N ASN A 5 20.22 64.93 -27.23
CA ASN A 5 19.46 64.57 -26.01
C ASN A 5 18.10 65.31 -26.06
N PRO A 6 16.94 64.84 -25.50
CA PRO A 6 16.51 65.35 -24.18
C PRO A 6 15.44 64.55 -23.37
N SER A 7 15.54 64.64 -22.04
CA SER A 7 14.55 65.12 -21.03
C SER A 7 13.04 64.74 -21.01
N ARG A 8 12.58 64.49 -19.76
CA ARG A 8 11.37 64.99 -19.03
C ARG A 8 9.97 64.32 -19.17
N ARG A 9 9.53 63.82 -17.99
CA ARG A 9 8.21 63.95 -17.30
C ARG A 9 6.92 63.45 -17.97
N ARG A 10 6.23 62.54 -17.26
CA ARG A 10 4.79 62.53 -16.85
C ARG A 10 4.57 61.32 -15.91
N VAL A 11 4.47 61.52 -14.59
CA VAL A 11 3.24 61.66 -13.77
C VAL A 11 2.32 60.42 -13.77
N LEU A 12 2.23 59.82 -12.57
CA LEU A 12 1.18 58.99 -11.96
C LEU A 12 0.17 58.25 -12.85
N CYS A 13 0.06 56.93 -12.63
CA CYS A 13 -1.16 56.33 -12.10
C CYS A 13 -0.80 55.09 -11.26
N ALA A 14 -1.22 55.12 -9.99
CA ALA A 14 -1.15 53.99 -9.07
C ALA A 14 -2.13 52.90 -9.52
N GLY A 15 -1.65 51.65 -9.54
CA GLY A 15 -2.47 50.46 -9.66
C GLY A 15 -1.98 49.45 -8.65
N VAL A 16 -2.62 49.42 -7.48
CA VAL A 16 -2.47 48.37 -6.47
C VAL A 16 -2.92 47.06 -7.11
N LEU A 17 -1.98 46.21 -7.51
CA LEU A 17 -2.25 44.80 -7.73
C LEU A 17 -1.89 44.07 -6.44
N ALA A 18 -2.90 43.96 -5.59
CA ALA A 18 -2.94 43.00 -4.51
C ALA A 18 -2.53 41.64 -5.07
N GLY A 19 -1.41 41.12 -4.58
CA GLY A 19 -0.95 39.78 -4.91
C GLY A 19 -2.02 38.78 -4.49
N ALA A 20 -2.74 38.26 -5.48
CA ALA A 20 -3.51 37.05 -5.32
C ALA A 20 -2.52 35.94 -5.00
N PHE A 21 -2.43 35.59 -3.71
CA PHE A 21 -1.94 34.27 -3.31
C PHE A 21 -2.92 33.26 -3.90
N THR A 22 -2.66 32.82 -5.13
CA THR A 22 -3.25 31.61 -5.66
C THR A 22 -2.70 30.48 -4.81
N ALA A 23 -3.56 29.95 -3.93
CA ALA A 23 -3.30 28.69 -3.26
C ALA A 23 -3.00 27.66 -4.35
N CYS A 24 -1.75 27.20 -4.43
CA CYS A 24 -1.44 26.02 -5.22
C CYS A 24 -2.25 24.86 -4.63
N PRO A 25 -2.98 24.08 -5.44
CA PRO A 25 -3.48 22.81 -4.95
C PRO A 25 -2.26 21.96 -4.57
N ALA A 26 -2.37 21.26 -3.44
CA ALA A 26 -1.38 20.29 -3.01
C ALA A 26 -1.30 19.15 -4.03
N LEU A 27 -0.44 19.30 -5.04
CA LEU A 27 -0.17 18.27 -6.06
C LEU A 27 0.80 17.24 -5.49
N ALA A 28 0.31 16.30 -4.69
CA ALA A 28 1.10 15.13 -4.31
C ALA A 28 0.26 13.88 -3.96
N GLU A 29 -1.00 13.80 -4.39
CA GLU A 29 -1.81 12.58 -4.23
C GLU A 29 -1.61 11.66 -5.44
N LEU A 30 -1.50 10.34 -5.22
CA LEU A 30 -1.35 9.39 -6.31
C LEU A 30 -2.60 9.42 -7.19
N GLN A 31 -2.43 9.53 -8.51
CA GLN A 31 -3.56 9.42 -9.43
C GLN A 31 -3.96 7.95 -9.56
N VAL A 32 -5.21 7.64 -9.22
CA VAL A 32 -5.77 6.29 -9.30
C VAL A 32 -6.55 6.10 -10.61
N SER A 33 -6.24 5.05 -11.36
CA SER A 33 -7.11 4.57 -12.44
C SER A 33 -7.49 3.10 -12.22
N ILE A 34 -8.74 2.74 -12.50
CA ILE A 34 -9.29 1.39 -12.28
C ILE A 34 -9.57 0.76 -13.64
N THR A 35 -9.13 -0.48 -13.83
CA THR A 35 -9.38 -1.31 -15.01
C THR A 35 -9.94 -2.67 -14.62
N GLY A 36 -11.05 -3.05 -15.26
CA GLY A 36 -11.86 -4.22 -14.91
C GLY A 36 -13.11 -3.84 -14.12
N VAL A 37 -14.09 -4.74 -14.08
CA VAL A 37 -15.34 -4.58 -13.32
C VAL A 37 -15.67 -5.90 -12.63
N GLY A 38 -16.05 -5.84 -11.35
CA GLY A 38 -16.60 -7.00 -10.66
C GLY A 38 -17.92 -7.42 -11.32
N ALA A 39 -18.09 -8.71 -11.62
CA ALA A 39 -19.27 -9.21 -12.34
C ALA A 39 -20.59 -8.96 -11.57
N ASN A 40 -20.54 -8.81 -10.25
CA ASN A 40 -21.67 -8.49 -9.37
C ASN A 40 -21.24 -7.42 -8.35
N GLN A 41 -21.51 -6.15 -8.65
CA GLN A 41 -21.27 -5.05 -7.70
C GLN A 41 -22.51 -4.82 -6.83
N LEU A 42 -22.31 -4.65 -5.52
CA LEU A 42 -23.34 -4.25 -4.57
C LEU A 42 -23.60 -2.75 -4.67
N PRO A 43 -24.82 -2.32 -5.05
CA PRO A 43 -25.20 -0.91 -5.03
C PRO A 43 -25.24 -0.36 -3.60
N ILE A 44 -24.51 0.72 -3.33
CA ILE A 44 -24.50 1.38 -2.01
C ILE A 44 -24.56 2.89 -2.18
N ALA A 45 -25.35 3.55 -1.33
CA ALA A 45 -25.31 5.01 -1.19
C ALA A 45 -24.44 5.38 0.01
N VAL A 46 -23.45 6.23 -0.17
CA VAL A 46 -22.69 6.87 0.91
C VAL A 46 -23.03 8.34 0.87
N LYS A 47 -23.86 8.81 1.81
CA LYS A 47 -24.21 10.24 1.88
C LYS A 47 -23.01 11.03 2.38
N VAL A 48 -22.85 12.25 1.87
CA VAL A 48 -21.94 13.24 2.46
C VAL A 48 -22.30 13.39 3.94
N PHE A 49 -21.31 13.26 4.82
CA PHE A 49 -21.55 13.27 6.27
C PHE A 49 -21.94 14.67 6.73
N GLU A 50 -22.85 14.76 7.69
CA GLU A 50 -23.20 16.02 8.35
C GLU A 50 -21.95 16.66 8.95
N GLY A 51 -21.77 17.96 8.77
CA GLY A 51 -20.60 18.71 9.23
C GLY A 51 -19.40 18.67 8.28
N SER A 52 -19.49 18.02 7.11
CA SER A 52 -18.39 17.97 6.13
C SER A 52 -18.02 19.38 5.65
N GLY A 53 -19.01 20.21 5.30
CA GLY A 53 -18.78 21.60 4.89
C GLY A 53 -18.19 22.48 6.00
N ALA A 54 -18.63 22.28 7.25
CA ALA A 54 -18.14 23.04 8.40
C ALA A 54 -16.69 22.66 8.77
N THR A 55 -16.33 21.40 8.59
CA THR A 55 -15.00 20.90 8.94
C THR A 55 -14.00 20.94 7.78
N GLY A 56 -14.50 21.03 6.54
CA GLY A 56 -13.72 20.96 5.31
C GLY A 56 -13.23 19.56 4.94
N PHE A 57 -13.73 18.51 5.58
CA PHE A 57 -13.33 17.13 5.32
C PHE A 57 -14.53 16.29 4.90
N ASP A 58 -14.44 15.70 3.70
CA ASP A 58 -15.46 14.82 3.15
C ASP A 58 -15.10 13.34 3.40
N ALA A 59 -15.62 12.80 4.51
CA ALA A 59 -15.43 11.38 4.84
C ALA A 59 -16.09 10.44 3.81
N ALA A 60 -17.22 10.86 3.23
CA ALA A 60 -17.99 10.05 2.29
C ALA A 60 -17.22 9.84 0.98
N ALA A 61 -16.47 10.84 0.52
CA ALA A 61 -15.60 10.72 -0.64
C ALA A 61 -14.52 9.64 -0.44
N VAL A 62 -13.88 9.61 0.73
CA VAL A 62 -12.87 8.59 1.06
C VAL A 62 -13.50 7.20 1.11
N ILE A 63 -14.61 7.06 1.85
CA ILE A 63 -15.33 5.79 1.99
C ILE A 63 -15.80 5.27 0.63
N GLY A 64 -16.42 6.13 -0.18
CA GLY A 64 -16.91 5.77 -1.49
C GLY A 64 -15.78 5.30 -2.41
N ALA A 65 -14.67 6.03 -2.45
CA ALA A 65 -13.52 5.68 -3.28
C ALA A 65 -12.88 4.35 -2.89
N ASP A 66 -12.80 4.03 -1.59
CA ASP A 66 -12.35 2.72 -1.10
C ASP A 66 -13.25 1.58 -1.60
N LEU A 67 -14.57 1.73 -1.40
CA LEU A 67 -15.54 0.72 -1.77
C LEU A 67 -15.54 0.48 -3.28
N GLU A 68 -15.45 1.53 -4.10
CA GLU A 68 -15.33 1.39 -5.57
C GLU A 68 -14.02 0.71 -5.99
N ARG A 69 -12.89 1.10 -5.39
CA ARG A 69 -11.57 0.48 -5.68
C ARG A 69 -11.53 -1.01 -5.37
N SER A 70 -12.35 -1.49 -4.44
CA SER A 70 -12.45 -2.92 -4.16
C SER A 70 -13.11 -3.73 -5.29
N GLY A 71 -13.80 -3.06 -6.22
CA GLY A 71 -14.57 -3.69 -7.30
C GLY A 71 -15.82 -4.43 -6.83
N ALA A 72 -16.09 -4.49 -5.53
CA ALA A 72 -17.26 -5.15 -4.95
C ALA A 72 -18.50 -4.24 -4.91
N PHE A 73 -18.32 -2.92 -5.07
CA PHE A 73 -19.39 -1.93 -4.91
C PHE A 73 -19.54 -1.05 -6.13
N ARG A 74 -20.77 -0.54 -6.31
CA ARG A 74 -21.09 0.57 -7.21
C ARG A 74 -21.81 1.65 -6.41
N LEU A 75 -21.33 2.88 -6.47
CA LEU A 75 -21.96 3.97 -5.73
C LEU A 75 -23.26 4.43 -6.39
N ILE A 76 -24.27 4.66 -5.56
CA ILE A 76 -25.47 5.42 -5.91
C ILE A 76 -25.21 6.89 -5.59
N PRO A 77 -25.28 7.81 -6.58
CA PRO A 77 -25.02 9.23 -6.35
C PRO A 77 -25.95 9.83 -5.28
N THR A 78 -25.37 10.55 -4.32
CA THR A 78 -26.10 11.13 -3.18
C THR A 78 -26.26 12.65 -3.24
N GLY A 79 -25.49 13.33 -4.09
CA GLY A 79 -25.52 14.80 -4.23
C GLY A 79 -24.61 15.49 -3.21
N ALA A 80 -24.89 16.77 -2.94
CA ALA A 80 -24.19 17.56 -1.93
C ALA A 80 -24.63 17.20 -0.50
N GLU A 81 -23.98 17.78 0.51
CA GLU A 81 -24.41 17.69 1.90
C GLU A 81 -25.88 18.14 2.04
N GLY A 82 -26.71 17.26 2.61
CA GLY A 82 -28.13 17.52 2.83
C GLY A 82 -28.40 18.07 4.24
N GLU A 83 -29.67 18.38 4.51
CA GLU A 83 -30.11 18.77 5.86
C GLU A 83 -29.83 17.66 6.89
N PRO A 84 -29.50 18.03 8.15
CA PRO A 84 -29.30 17.06 9.22
C PRO A 84 -30.52 16.14 9.41
N GLU A 85 -30.28 14.86 9.65
CA GLU A 85 -31.31 13.85 9.86
C GLU A 85 -31.03 12.99 11.09
N ASN A 86 -32.03 12.19 11.50
CA ASN A 86 -31.81 11.18 12.52
C ASN A 86 -30.99 10.03 11.91
N LEU A 87 -29.70 9.95 12.23
CA LEU A 87 -28.80 8.94 11.67
C LEU A 87 -29.18 7.48 12.01
N GLU A 88 -29.90 7.25 13.12
CA GLU A 88 -30.42 5.91 13.47
C GLU A 88 -31.67 5.55 12.68
N LYS A 89 -32.40 6.54 12.14
CA LYS A 89 -33.62 6.38 11.34
C LYS A 89 -33.67 7.43 10.23
N PRO A 90 -32.76 7.35 9.24
CA PRO A 90 -32.59 8.41 8.26
C PRO A 90 -33.83 8.53 7.36
N ALA A 91 -34.35 9.75 7.21
CA ALA A 91 -35.49 10.02 6.34
C ALA A 91 -35.17 9.72 4.87
N SER A 92 -33.89 9.76 4.51
CA SER A 92 -33.40 9.44 3.17
C SER A 92 -33.36 7.94 2.83
N LEU A 93 -33.60 7.04 3.80
CA LEU A 93 -33.46 5.59 3.63
C LEU A 93 -34.35 5.02 2.52
N GLU A 94 -35.65 5.33 2.56
CA GLU A 94 -36.61 4.83 1.57
C GLU A 94 -36.32 5.39 0.17
N ALA A 95 -35.90 6.66 0.09
CA ALA A 95 -35.57 7.31 -1.17
C ALA A 95 -34.38 6.62 -1.86
N PHE A 96 -33.30 6.32 -1.12
CA PHE A 96 -32.14 5.61 -1.69
C PHE A 96 -32.43 4.14 -2.00
N GLY A 97 -33.31 3.49 -1.23
CA GLY A 97 -33.84 2.17 -1.58
C GLY A 97 -34.55 2.17 -2.94
N LYS A 98 -35.38 3.18 -3.22
CA LYS A 98 -36.06 3.35 -4.52
C LYS A 98 -35.08 3.66 -5.66
N LEU A 99 -33.94 4.29 -5.37
CA LEU A 99 -32.84 4.49 -6.33
C LEU A 99 -31.98 3.23 -6.55
N GLY A 100 -32.32 2.12 -5.89
CA GLY A 100 -31.69 0.83 -6.07
C GLY A 100 -30.44 0.60 -5.22
N ALA A 101 -30.17 1.43 -4.22
CA ALA A 101 -29.16 1.11 -3.21
C ALA A 101 -29.62 -0.10 -2.38
N ASN A 102 -28.74 -1.05 -2.08
CA ASN A 102 -28.98 -2.15 -1.15
C ASN A 102 -28.62 -1.79 0.30
N ALA A 103 -27.72 -0.81 0.45
CA ALA A 103 -27.31 -0.24 1.72
C ALA A 103 -27.15 1.27 1.62
N LEU A 104 -27.36 1.95 2.75
CA LEU A 104 -27.17 3.38 2.92
C LEU A 104 -26.24 3.62 4.11
N ALA A 105 -25.10 4.26 3.86
CA ALA A 105 -24.21 4.79 4.88
C ALA A 105 -24.50 6.28 5.08
N VAL A 106 -24.82 6.65 6.33
CA VAL A 106 -24.97 8.04 6.78
C VAL A 106 -24.05 8.30 7.96
N GLY A 107 -23.69 9.56 8.20
CA GLY A 107 -22.78 9.87 9.29
C GLY A 107 -22.64 11.36 9.55
N ARG A 108 -21.80 11.65 10.54
CA ARG A 108 -21.43 13.00 10.96
C ARG A 108 -19.94 13.08 11.17
N VAL A 109 -19.35 14.20 10.79
CA VAL A 109 -17.98 14.58 11.11
C VAL A 109 -17.99 15.90 11.88
N SER A 110 -17.27 15.96 12.99
CA SER A 110 -17.19 17.17 13.81
C SER A 110 -15.80 17.36 14.42
N ARG A 111 -15.51 18.62 14.79
CA ARG A 111 -14.34 18.96 15.62
C ARG A 111 -14.80 19.15 17.06
N LEU A 112 -14.18 18.42 17.97
CA LEU A 112 -14.42 18.50 19.41
C LEU A 112 -13.75 19.76 20.01
N PRO A 113 -14.21 20.24 21.18
CA PRO A 113 -13.63 21.42 21.84
C PRO A 113 -12.13 21.29 22.18
N ASP A 114 -11.64 20.06 22.36
CA ASP A 114 -10.23 19.75 22.64
C ASP A 114 -9.37 19.65 21.37
N GLY A 115 -9.93 19.95 20.19
CA GLY A 115 -9.25 19.95 18.90
C GLY A 115 -9.20 18.58 18.21
N ARG A 116 -9.72 17.51 18.83
CA ARG A 116 -9.85 16.20 18.19
C ARG A 116 -10.99 16.19 17.17
N TRP A 117 -10.96 15.22 16.28
CA TRP A 117 -12.03 14.92 15.34
C TRP A 117 -12.89 13.80 15.87
N GLU A 118 -14.18 13.85 15.57
CA GLU A 118 -15.12 12.75 15.79
C GLU A 118 -15.84 12.42 14.47
N LEU A 119 -15.80 11.15 14.07
CA LEU A 119 -16.61 10.61 12.97
C LEU A 119 -17.58 9.60 13.55
N THR A 120 -18.86 9.81 13.31
CA THR A 120 -19.91 8.83 13.61
C THR A 120 -20.51 8.34 12.29
N TYR A 121 -20.76 7.04 12.17
CA TYR A 121 -21.50 6.51 11.02
C TYR A 121 -22.49 5.42 11.43
N TYR A 122 -23.50 5.26 10.57
CA TYR A 122 -24.53 4.23 10.63
C TYR A 122 -24.69 3.63 9.23
N LEU A 123 -24.75 2.31 9.17
CA LEU A 123 -25.00 1.54 7.96
C LEU A 123 -26.37 0.88 8.05
N HIS A 124 -27.24 1.20 7.10
CA HIS A 124 -28.59 0.70 7.03
C HIS A 124 -28.78 -0.20 5.82
N ASN A 125 -29.52 -1.28 5.99
CA ASN A 125 -30.07 -2.07 4.89
C ASN A 125 -31.34 -1.37 4.38
N THR A 126 -31.33 -0.94 3.12
CA THR A 126 -32.43 -0.16 2.51
C THR A 126 -33.67 -1.01 2.20
N VAL A 127 -33.53 -2.33 2.13
CA VAL A 127 -34.63 -3.26 1.82
C VAL A 127 -35.44 -3.58 3.08
N THR A 128 -34.74 -3.84 4.19
CA THR A 128 -35.37 -4.23 5.47
C THR A 128 -35.57 -3.05 6.42
N GLY A 129 -34.86 -1.93 6.19
CA GLY A 129 -34.82 -0.80 7.10
C GLY A 129 -33.95 -1.01 8.34
N ALA A 130 -33.25 -2.15 8.44
CA ALA A 130 -32.46 -2.49 9.62
C ALA A 130 -31.13 -1.72 9.66
N LEU A 131 -30.77 -1.21 10.84
CA LEU A 131 -29.41 -0.78 11.16
C LEU A 131 -28.51 -2.01 11.27
N THR A 132 -27.55 -2.17 10.36
CA THR A 132 -26.67 -3.35 10.32
C THR A 132 -25.31 -3.12 10.96
N ASP A 133 -24.86 -1.86 11.05
CA ASP A 133 -23.61 -1.50 11.71
C ASP A 133 -23.58 -0.01 12.11
N SER A 134 -22.80 0.33 13.13
CA SER A 134 -22.49 1.71 13.51
C SER A 134 -21.20 1.80 14.31
N ALA A 135 -20.53 2.95 14.27
CA ALA A 135 -19.41 3.25 15.15
C ALA A 135 -19.18 4.75 15.31
N VAL A 136 -18.41 5.08 16.36
CA VAL A 136 -17.85 6.41 16.60
C VAL A 136 -16.33 6.28 16.68
N PHE A 137 -15.63 7.14 15.95
CA PHE A 137 -14.17 7.24 15.97
C PHE A 137 -13.77 8.62 16.44
N THR A 138 -12.87 8.68 17.43
CA THR A 138 -12.28 9.94 17.89
C THR A 138 -10.77 9.92 17.62
N THR A 139 -10.24 10.96 16.97
CA THR A 139 -8.85 10.95 16.53
C THR A 139 -8.20 12.33 16.47
N SER A 140 -6.87 12.34 16.30
CA SER A 140 -6.10 13.55 16.06
C SER A 140 -6.32 14.09 14.64
N GLY A 141 -5.96 15.36 14.38
CA GLY A 141 -6.21 16.00 13.09
C GLY A 141 -5.60 15.30 11.87
N ASN A 142 -4.47 14.63 12.05
CA ASN A 142 -3.76 13.98 10.94
C ASN A 142 -4.35 12.61 10.56
N ASP A 143 -5.22 12.05 11.40
CA ASP A 143 -5.69 10.66 11.30
C ASP A 143 -7.17 10.57 10.88
N VAL A 144 -7.85 11.70 10.68
CA VAL A 144 -9.28 11.76 10.29
C VAL A 144 -9.56 10.95 9.02
N ARG A 145 -8.64 10.99 8.06
CA ARG A 145 -8.72 10.20 6.81
C ARG A 145 -8.62 8.70 7.07
N MET A 146 -7.75 8.29 8.00
CA MET A 146 -7.61 6.89 8.41
C MET A 146 -8.89 6.38 9.10
N CYS A 147 -9.62 7.23 9.84
CA CYS A 147 -10.94 6.87 10.37
C CYS A 147 -11.96 6.63 9.25
N ALA A 148 -11.95 7.41 8.17
CA ALA A 148 -12.82 7.16 7.03
C ALA A 148 -12.49 5.81 6.35
N HIS A 149 -11.21 5.46 6.19
CA HIS A 149 -10.79 4.13 5.73
C HIS A 149 -11.31 2.99 6.63
N ARG A 150 -11.30 3.19 7.97
CA ARG A 150 -11.85 2.19 8.91
C ARG A 150 -13.36 2.03 8.76
N ILE A 151 -14.08 3.11 8.48
CA ILE A 151 -15.51 3.04 8.19
C ILE A 151 -15.74 2.24 6.91
N ALA A 152 -14.95 2.50 5.86
CA ALA A 152 -15.01 1.74 4.62
C ALA A 152 -14.73 0.24 4.84
N ASP A 153 -13.74 -0.09 5.68
CA ASP A 153 -13.40 -1.47 6.04
C ASP A 153 -14.55 -2.18 6.75
N ARG A 154 -15.24 -1.49 7.66
CA ARG A 154 -16.40 -2.04 8.35
C ARG A 154 -17.57 -2.28 7.40
N ILE A 155 -17.86 -1.33 6.52
CA ILE A 155 -18.90 -1.47 5.48
C ILE A 155 -18.55 -2.65 4.55
N TYR A 156 -17.31 -2.71 4.06
CA TYR A 156 -16.81 -3.78 3.20
C TYR A 156 -16.96 -5.15 3.88
N THR A 157 -16.48 -5.27 5.11
CA THR A 157 -16.56 -6.52 5.88
C THR A 157 -17.99 -6.93 6.14
N ASN A 158 -18.86 -5.99 6.54
CA ASN A 158 -20.27 -6.27 6.84
C ASN A 158 -21.03 -6.80 5.62
N LEU A 159 -20.79 -6.21 4.44
CA LEU A 159 -21.56 -6.51 3.23
C LEU A 159 -20.97 -7.63 2.36
N THR A 160 -19.68 -7.93 2.51
CA THR A 160 -18.99 -8.97 1.70
C THR A 160 -18.59 -10.20 2.51
N GLY A 161 -18.42 -10.07 3.83
CA GLY A 161 -17.83 -11.10 4.69
C GLY A 161 -16.30 -11.21 4.57
N GLU A 162 -15.67 -10.42 3.70
CA GLU A 162 -14.22 -10.42 3.49
C GLU A 162 -13.51 -9.50 4.50
N GLY A 163 -12.27 -9.83 4.84
CA GLY A 163 -11.50 -9.04 5.80
C GLY A 163 -11.13 -7.64 5.29
N PRO A 164 -10.78 -6.72 6.22
CA PRO A 164 -10.46 -5.31 5.91
C PRO A 164 -9.19 -5.15 5.06
N ILE A 165 -9.10 -4.02 4.35
CA ILE A 165 -8.03 -3.67 3.39
C ILE A 165 -7.60 -2.21 3.54
N PHE A 166 -8.54 -1.28 3.67
CA PHE A 166 -8.34 0.13 3.34
C PHE A 166 -7.58 0.89 4.41
N ALA A 167 -7.85 0.60 5.70
CA ALA A 167 -7.15 1.18 6.84
C ALA A 167 -5.75 0.57 7.03
N SER A 168 -4.98 0.56 5.95
CA SER A 168 -3.60 0.09 5.86
C SER A 168 -2.76 1.13 5.13
N LYS A 169 -1.45 0.90 5.10
CA LYS A 169 -0.47 1.79 4.47
C LYS A 169 0.39 1.02 3.48
N LEU A 170 0.94 1.74 2.51
CA LEU A 170 2.00 1.25 1.64
C LEU A 170 3.33 1.82 2.11
N VAL A 171 4.40 1.05 1.93
CA VAL A 171 5.76 1.59 1.87
C VAL A 171 6.32 1.31 0.49
N TYR A 172 7.07 2.25 -0.08
CA TYR A 172 7.72 2.09 -1.38
C TYR A 172 8.92 3.03 -1.49
N VAL A 173 9.76 2.82 -2.50
CA VAL A 173 10.88 3.72 -2.79
C VAL A 173 10.52 4.61 -3.98
N ALA A 174 10.79 5.90 -3.87
CA ALA A 174 10.63 6.86 -4.97
C ALA A 174 11.99 7.49 -5.31
N GLN A 175 12.47 7.30 -6.55
CA GLN A 175 13.62 8.04 -7.07
C GLN A 175 13.13 9.33 -7.74
N LEU A 176 13.31 10.46 -7.08
CA LEU A 176 12.85 11.77 -7.54
C LEU A 176 13.84 12.43 -8.51
N ALA A 177 15.12 12.10 -8.39
CA ALA A 177 16.20 12.52 -9.28
C ALA A 177 17.35 11.50 -9.20
N ARG A 178 18.38 11.66 -10.05
CA ARG A 178 19.52 10.73 -10.12
C ARG A 178 20.10 10.34 -8.74
N ASN A 179 20.27 11.31 -7.84
CA ASN A 179 20.80 11.12 -6.48
C ASN A 179 19.80 11.63 -5.42
N ARG A 180 18.51 11.36 -5.60
CA ARG A 180 17.47 11.71 -4.64
C ARG A 180 16.45 10.58 -4.55
N TYR A 181 16.55 9.81 -3.47
CA TYR A 181 15.70 8.69 -3.15
C TYR A 181 14.90 9.00 -1.89
N GLU A 182 13.63 8.60 -1.86
CA GLU A 182 12.80 8.67 -0.67
C GLU A 182 12.23 7.30 -0.36
N LEU A 183 12.32 6.89 0.91
CA LEU A 183 11.46 5.83 1.45
C LEU A 183 10.13 6.51 1.81
N VAL A 184 9.07 6.12 1.13
CA VAL A 184 7.78 6.79 1.22
C VAL A 184 6.79 5.87 1.93
N ILE A 185 6.00 6.44 2.83
CA ILE A 185 4.82 5.83 3.42
C ILE A 185 3.60 6.60 2.93
N SER A 186 2.56 5.90 2.49
CA SER A 186 1.27 6.48 2.13
C SER A 186 0.13 5.63 2.70
N ASP A 187 -1.09 6.15 2.68
CA ASP A 187 -2.28 5.30 2.85
C ASP A 187 -2.37 4.29 1.69
N SER A 188 -3.22 3.27 1.86
CA SER A 188 -3.39 2.17 0.88
C SER A 188 -3.83 2.65 -0.51
N ASP A 189 -4.42 3.84 -0.58
CA ASP A 189 -4.85 4.49 -1.81
C ASP A 189 -3.86 5.52 -2.37
N GLY A 190 -2.73 5.73 -1.70
CA GLY A 190 -1.73 6.73 -2.09
C GLY A 190 -1.91 8.11 -1.46
N GLY A 191 -2.98 8.33 -0.70
CA GLY A 191 -3.17 9.53 0.10
C GLY A 191 -2.11 9.67 1.20
N ASN A 192 -2.03 10.85 1.80
CA ASN A 192 -1.15 11.12 2.97
C ASN A 192 0.31 10.69 2.77
N ARG A 193 0.89 10.99 1.60
CA ARG A 193 2.30 10.70 1.28
C ARG A 193 3.25 11.36 2.29
N GLN A 194 4.13 10.57 2.89
CA GLN A 194 5.16 11.03 3.84
C GLN A 194 6.52 10.38 3.51
N ALA A 195 7.59 11.17 3.54
CA ALA A 195 8.94 10.64 3.41
C ALA A 195 9.43 10.16 4.79
N ALA A 196 9.61 8.85 4.96
CA ALA A 196 10.18 8.24 6.16
C ALA A 196 11.72 8.33 6.20
N LEU A 197 12.34 8.42 5.02
CA LEU A 197 13.77 8.65 4.82
C LEU A 197 13.99 9.39 3.50
N GLN A 198 14.94 10.34 3.48
CA GLN A 198 15.48 10.93 2.27
C GLN A 198 16.96 10.58 2.18
N SER A 199 17.42 10.17 1.01
CA SER A 199 18.79 9.72 0.79
C SER A 199 19.33 10.20 -0.56
N HIS A 200 20.63 10.45 -0.60
CA HIS A 200 21.36 10.68 -1.85
C HIS A 200 21.80 9.40 -2.56
N GLU A 201 21.73 8.28 -1.83
CA GLU A 201 22.08 6.95 -2.30
C GLU A 201 20.83 6.04 -2.31
N PRO A 202 20.84 4.93 -3.07
CA PRO A 202 19.69 4.04 -3.15
C PRO A 202 19.17 3.55 -1.79
N ILE A 203 17.85 3.35 -1.75
CA ILE A 203 17.14 2.62 -0.71
C ILE A 203 16.44 1.47 -1.43
N ILE A 204 16.51 0.25 -0.90
CA ILE A 204 15.87 -0.92 -1.51
C ILE A 204 15.22 -1.82 -0.44
N SER A 205 14.31 -2.65 -0.91
CA SER A 205 13.66 -3.77 -0.24
C SER A 205 12.99 -3.40 1.07
N PRO A 206 12.11 -2.37 1.09
CA PRO A 206 11.39 -2.02 2.30
C PRO A 206 10.32 -3.07 2.63
N VAL A 207 10.23 -3.45 3.90
CA VAL A 207 9.22 -4.39 4.42
C VAL A 207 8.66 -3.91 5.75
N TRP A 208 7.35 -4.08 5.93
CA TRP A 208 6.67 -3.82 7.19
C TRP A 208 6.93 -4.91 8.23
N SER A 209 7.03 -4.54 9.50
CA SER A 209 6.80 -5.51 10.57
C SER A 209 5.32 -5.93 10.61
N PRO A 210 5.00 -7.15 11.09
CA PRO A 210 3.63 -7.64 11.11
C PRO A 210 2.66 -6.78 11.95
N ASP A 211 3.18 -6.10 12.97
CA ASP A 211 2.44 -5.19 13.84
C ASP A 211 2.35 -3.75 13.30
N GLY A 212 2.99 -3.46 12.17
CA GLY A 212 2.93 -2.16 11.51
C GLY A 212 3.71 -1.05 12.21
N LYS A 213 4.50 -1.36 13.25
CA LYS A 213 5.22 -0.35 14.04
C LYS A 213 6.61 -0.04 13.50
N LYS A 214 7.17 -0.94 12.68
CA LYS A 214 8.52 -0.84 12.13
C LYS A 214 8.53 -1.07 10.63
N ILE A 215 9.56 -0.54 10.00
CA ILE A 215 9.93 -0.85 8.62
C ILE A 215 11.39 -1.28 8.61
N SER A 216 11.71 -2.39 7.94
CA SER A 216 13.09 -2.74 7.61
C SER A 216 13.37 -2.45 6.15
N TYR A 217 14.59 -2.01 5.84
CA TYR A 217 15.01 -1.68 4.48
C TYR A 217 16.53 -1.72 4.39
N VAL A 218 17.06 -1.74 3.17
CA VAL A 218 18.48 -1.56 2.90
C VAL A 218 18.74 -0.12 2.51
N SER A 219 19.72 0.51 3.15
CA SER A 219 20.21 1.84 2.77
C SER A 219 21.66 1.76 2.31
N PHE A 220 21.98 2.55 1.29
CA PHE A 220 23.33 2.74 0.75
C PHE A 220 23.95 4.09 1.15
N GLU A 221 23.38 4.84 2.12
CA GLU A 221 23.89 6.15 2.58
C GLU A 221 25.39 6.12 2.94
N ASP A 222 25.87 4.99 3.48
CA ASP A 222 27.28 4.78 3.82
C ASP A 222 28.12 4.18 2.67
N ARG A 223 27.61 4.24 1.42
CA ARG A 223 28.19 3.65 0.20
C ARG A 223 28.44 2.14 0.28
N LYS A 224 27.74 1.46 1.18
CA LYS A 224 27.67 0.01 1.33
C LYS A 224 26.24 -0.37 1.75
N PRO A 225 25.74 -1.57 1.40
CA PRO A 225 24.40 -2.00 1.79
C PRO A 225 24.35 -2.28 3.29
N ILE A 226 23.51 -1.54 4.01
CA ILE A 226 23.23 -1.74 5.44
C ILE A 226 21.73 -1.96 5.62
N ILE A 227 21.36 -3.00 6.36
CA ILE A 227 19.98 -3.25 6.73
C ILE A 227 19.66 -2.47 8.00
N TYR A 228 18.64 -1.62 7.91
CA TYR A 228 18.08 -0.87 9.02
C TYR A 228 16.74 -1.44 9.44
N VAL A 229 16.39 -1.25 10.72
CA VAL A 229 15.03 -1.32 11.24
C VAL A 229 14.69 0.06 11.78
N GLN A 230 13.60 0.66 11.31
CA GLN A 230 13.15 1.99 11.69
C GLN A 230 11.82 1.90 12.44
N GLU A 231 11.75 2.53 13.61
CA GLU A 231 10.54 2.71 14.41
C GLU A 231 9.71 3.86 13.84
N LEU A 232 8.42 3.64 13.59
CA LEU A 232 7.58 4.67 12.97
C LEU A 232 7.13 5.76 13.94
N ALA A 233 6.91 5.41 15.21
CA ALA A 233 6.45 6.37 16.21
C ALA A 233 7.50 7.43 16.54
N THR A 234 8.79 7.10 16.45
CA THR A 234 9.90 7.98 16.86
C THR A 234 10.81 8.37 15.71
N GLY A 235 10.78 7.64 14.59
CA GLY A 235 11.76 7.75 13.52
C GLY A 235 13.13 7.15 13.85
N ALA A 236 13.30 6.50 15.01
CA ALA A 236 14.57 5.91 15.41
C ALA A 236 14.99 4.80 14.44
N ARG A 237 16.26 4.80 14.03
CA ARG A 237 16.84 3.85 13.07
C ARG A 237 17.92 3.02 13.75
N HIS A 238 17.84 1.69 13.58
CA HIS A 238 18.82 0.75 14.10
C HIS A 238 19.47 -0.01 12.95
N ALA A 239 20.78 0.14 12.77
CA ALA A 239 21.54 -0.70 11.85
C ALA A 239 21.67 -2.11 12.46
N ILE A 240 21.06 -3.10 11.82
CA ILE A 240 21.02 -4.48 12.32
C ILE A 240 21.94 -5.43 11.54
N CYS A 241 22.35 -5.04 10.32
CA CYS A 241 23.20 -5.87 9.47
C CYS A 241 24.10 -5.02 8.58
N ALA A 242 25.42 -5.19 8.71
CA ALA A 242 26.43 -4.40 7.97
C ALA A 242 27.71 -5.20 7.67
N PHE A 243 27.57 -6.46 7.29
CA PHE A 243 28.72 -7.33 6.97
C PHE A 243 29.37 -6.93 5.63
N ARG A 244 30.59 -7.41 5.40
CA ARG A 244 31.24 -7.27 4.09
C ARG A 244 30.43 -8.02 3.02
N GLY A 245 30.24 -7.38 1.86
CA GLY A 245 29.51 -7.96 0.73
C GLY A 245 28.06 -7.48 0.69
N ASN A 246 27.18 -8.33 0.18
CA ASN A 246 25.75 -8.07 0.10
C ASN A 246 25.07 -8.21 1.47
N ASN A 247 24.22 -7.24 1.83
CA ASN A 247 23.26 -7.32 2.94
C ASN A 247 21.91 -6.84 2.40
N SER A 248 20.99 -7.74 2.09
CA SER A 248 19.74 -7.36 1.41
C SER A 248 18.53 -8.19 1.81
N ALA A 249 17.38 -7.83 1.23
CA ALA A 249 16.12 -8.55 1.29
C ALA A 249 15.69 -8.96 2.71
N PRO A 250 15.50 -7.99 3.63
CA PRO A 250 14.94 -8.28 4.94
C PRO A 250 13.51 -8.81 4.81
N ALA A 251 13.13 -9.77 5.65
CA ALA A 251 11.76 -10.24 5.79
C ALA A 251 11.46 -10.62 7.24
N PHE A 252 10.38 -10.10 7.81
CA PHE A 252 9.93 -10.45 9.16
C PHE A 252 9.18 -11.78 9.17
N SER A 253 9.38 -12.57 10.22
CA SER A 253 8.47 -13.67 10.58
C SER A 253 7.10 -13.11 10.98
N ALA A 254 6.05 -13.93 10.90
CA ALA A 254 4.68 -13.52 11.21
C ALA A 254 4.51 -13.00 12.65
N ASP A 255 5.32 -13.48 13.59
CA ASP A 255 5.36 -13.02 14.98
C ASP A 255 6.24 -11.77 15.21
N GLY A 256 6.97 -11.32 14.18
CA GLY A 256 7.88 -10.18 14.23
C GLY A 256 9.17 -10.38 15.02
N GLY A 257 9.39 -11.58 15.58
CA GLY A 257 10.56 -11.87 16.43
C GLY A 257 11.84 -12.18 15.64
N THR A 258 11.68 -12.75 14.46
CA THR A 258 12.78 -13.19 13.58
C THR A 258 12.82 -12.35 12.32
N LEU A 259 14.02 -12.08 11.84
CA LEU A 259 14.28 -11.48 10.54
C LEU A 259 15.12 -12.45 9.68
N ALA A 260 14.65 -12.73 8.46
CA ALA A 260 15.42 -13.35 7.42
C ALA A 260 16.12 -12.29 6.57
N VAL A 261 17.37 -12.54 6.18
CA VAL A 261 18.17 -11.64 5.33
C VAL A 261 19.03 -12.43 4.36
N ALA A 262 19.38 -11.83 3.22
CA ALA A 262 20.28 -12.40 2.22
C ALA A 262 21.70 -11.82 2.38
N LEU A 263 22.68 -12.65 2.77
CA LEU A 263 24.07 -12.22 3.02
C LEU A 263 25.07 -12.99 2.17
N SER A 264 26.06 -12.29 1.60
CA SER A 264 27.21 -12.90 0.91
C SER A 264 28.47 -12.98 1.79
N ARG A 265 28.30 -12.95 3.12
CA ARG A 265 29.41 -12.90 4.08
C ARG A 265 30.32 -14.13 4.01
N ASP A 266 29.72 -15.30 3.81
CA ASP A 266 30.39 -16.61 3.87
C ASP A 266 30.56 -17.24 2.46
N GLY A 267 30.61 -16.42 1.40
CA GLY A 267 30.74 -16.85 0.00
C GLY A 267 29.59 -16.35 -0.88
N LEU A 268 28.93 -17.28 -1.59
CA LEU A 268 27.69 -16.98 -2.32
C LEU A 268 26.62 -16.40 -1.38
N THR A 269 25.69 -15.61 -1.92
CA THR A 269 24.57 -15.09 -1.12
C THR A 269 23.69 -16.22 -0.63
N GLN A 270 23.39 -16.23 0.65
CA GLN A 270 22.58 -17.25 1.32
C GLN A 270 21.62 -16.57 2.29
N ILE A 271 20.59 -17.30 2.71
CA ILE A 271 19.65 -16.80 3.72
C ILE A 271 20.21 -17.04 5.12
N TYR A 272 20.11 -16.00 5.95
CA TYR A 272 20.41 -16.03 7.38
C TYR A 272 19.18 -15.61 8.15
N LEU A 273 19.08 -16.13 9.37
CA LEU A 273 18.05 -15.77 10.33
C LEU A 273 18.70 -15.08 11.52
N MET A 274 18.05 -14.05 12.05
CA MET A 274 18.47 -13.35 13.26
C MET A 274 17.24 -12.86 14.03
N ASN A 275 17.42 -12.48 15.29
CA ASN A 275 16.40 -11.75 16.03
C ASN A 275 16.19 -10.37 15.40
N ALA A 276 14.97 -9.83 15.46
CA ALA A 276 14.64 -8.50 14.91
C ALA A 276 15.48 -7.34 15.49
N ASN A 277 16.15 -7.55 16.63
CA ASN A 277 17.11 -6.61 17.23
C ASN A 277 18.55 -6.74 16.71
N GLY A 278 18.80 -7.62 15.72
CA GLY A 278 20.12 -7.86 15.12
C GLY A 278 20.98 -8.94 15.79
N THR A 279 20.52 -9.54 16.90
CA THR A 279 21.26 -10.60 17.62
C THR A 279 20.96 -12.01 17.09
N GLY A 280 21.74 -13.01 17.50
CA GLY A 280 21.40 -14.42 17.23
C GLY A 280 21.53 -14.84 15.76
N LEU A 281 22.38 -14.17 14.98
CA LEU A 281 22.59 -14.47 13.57
C LEU A 281 23.04 -15.92 13.34
N ARG A 282 22.30 -16.66 12.52
CA ARG A 282 22.63 -18.02 12.09
C ARG A 282 22.36 -18.21 10.61
N ARG A 283 23.20 -19.01 9.95
CA ARG A 283 23.00 -19.38 8.54
C ARG A 283 21.84 -20.36 8.43
N PHE A 284 20.92 -20.11 7.49
CA PHE A 284 19.72 -20.93 7.28
C PHE A 284 19.82 -21.80 6.03
N THR A 285 20.23 -21.23 4.88
CA THR A 285 20.46 -22.02 3.67
C THR A 285 21.93 -22.37 3.48
N LYS A 286 22.16 -23.55 2.89
CA LYS A 286 23.47 -24.03 2.44
C LYS A 286 23.28 -24.67 1.06
N SER A 287 23.50 -23.88 0.02
CA SER A 287 23.40 -24.33 -1.37
C SER A 287 24.65 -23.95 -2.16
N TYR A 288 24.77 -24.52 -3.37
CA TYR A 288 25.81 -24.18 -4.34
C TYR A 288 25.41 -23.03 -5.27
N GLY A 289 24.25 -22.41 -5.04
CA GLY A 289 23.73 -21.27 -5.78
C GLY A 289 23.58 -20.02 -4.89
N ILE A 290 23.00 -18.97 -5.46
CA ILE A 290 22.55 -17.76 -4.77
C ILE A 290 21.16 -18.03 -4.21
N ASP A 291 20.99 -17.90 -2.90
CA ASP A 291 19.68 -17.89 -2.24
C ASP A 291 19.38 -16.47 -1.73
N THR A 292 18.26 -15.89 -2.15
CA THR A 292 17.88 -14.49 -1.87
C THR A 292 16.35 -14.32 -1.77
N GLU A 293 15.88 -13.11 -1.44
CA GLU A 293 14.46 -12.74 -1.38
C GLU A 293 13.63 -13.71 -0.49
N PRO A 294 14.00 -13.87 0.79
CA PRO A 294 13.25 -14.75 1.68
C PRO A 294 11.87 -14.15 2.01
N CYS A 295 10.87 -15.00 2.21
CA CYS A 295 9.64 -14.66 2.90
C CYS A 295 9.14 -15.85 3.74
N PHE A 296 8.53 -15.56 4.88
CA PHE A 296 8.01 -16.60 5.76
C PHE A 296 6.62 -17.06 5.30
N SER A 297 6.30 -18.33 5.51
CA SER A 297 4.91 -18.80 5.48
C SER A 297 4.11 -18.19 6.63
N ALA A 298 2.79 -18.04 6.42
CA ALA A 298 1.89 -17.51 7.44
C ALA A 298 1.86 -18.36 8.73
N ASP A 299 2.05 -19.68 8.61
CA ASP A 299 2.11 -20.63 9.73
C ASP A 299 3.49 -20.70 10.43
N GLY A 300 4.47 -19.94 9.94
CA GLY A 300 5.85 -19.92 10.47
C GLY A 300 6.63 -21.22 10.27
N GLN A 301 6.12 -22.19 9.51
CA GLN A 301 6.78 -23.48 9.31
C GLN A 301 7.83 -23.47 8.18
N TRP A 302 7.74 -22.52 7.26
CA TRP A 302 8.55 -22.49 6.04
C TRP A 302 9.14 -21.10 5.80
N VAL A 303 10.30 -21.09 5.14
CA VAL A 303 10.84 -19.90 4.47
C VAL A 303 10.88 -20.20 2.98
N TYR A 304 10.13 -19.43 2.21
CA TYR A 304 10.22 -19.38 0.75
C TYR A 304 11.35 -18.42 0.36
N PHE A 305 12.04 -18.68 -0.74
CA PHE A 305 13.12 -17.84 -1.23
C PHE A 305 13.42 -18.14 -2.70
N THR A 306 14.04 -17.19 -3.38
CA THR A 306 14.56 -17.34 -4.73
C THR A 306 15.90 -18.07 -4.70
N SER A 307 16.10 -19.06 -5.56
CA SER A 307 17.38 -19.73 -5.76
C SER A 307 17.68 -20.08 -7.21
N ASP A 308 18.94 -19.90 -7.62
CA ASP A 308 19.45 -20.28 -8.93
C ASP A 308 20.13 -21.67 -8.94
N ARG A 309 20.03 -22.45 -7.85
CA ARG A 309 20.65 -23.79 -7.75
C ARG A 309 20.23 -24.76 -8.88
N GLY A 310 19.09 -24.52 -9.52
CA GLY A 310 18.61 -25.31 -10.66
C GLY A 310 19.04 -24.77 -12.04
N GLY A 311 19.93 -23.77 -12.09
CA GLY A 311 20.30 -23.03 -13.29
C GLY A 311 19.61 -21.66 -13.33
N ALA A 312 18.33 -21.60 -13.71
CA ALA A 312 17.56 -20.36 -13.68
C ALA A 312 16.99 -20.08 -12.28
N PRO A 313 16.83 -18.81 -11.87
CA PRO A 313 16.15 -18.44 -10.62
C PRO A 313 14.72 -19.00 -10.55
N GLN A 314 14.44 -19.68 -9.44
CA GLN A 314 13.17 -20.32 -9.14
C GLN A 314 12.87 -20.17 -7.66
N ILE A 315 11.61 -20.35 -7.27
CA ILE A 315 11.21 -20.31 -5.88
C ILE A 315 11.39 -21.70 -5.27
N TYR A 316 12.04 -21.71 -4.12
CA TYR A 316 12.16 -22.86 -3.23
C TYR A 316 11.56 -22.52 -1.86
N ARG A 317 11.28 -23.54 -1.07
CA ARG A 317 10.98 -23.42 0.35
C ARG A 317 11.88 -24.35 1.15
N GLN A 318 12.15 -24.00 2.41
CA GLN A 318 12.87 -24.86 3.34
C GLN A 318 12.15 -24.83 4.71
N PRO A 319 12.03 -25.97 5.41
CA PRO A 319 11.40 -25.98 6.73
C PRO A 319 12.21 -25.13 7.71
N LEU A 320 11.52 -24.33 8.54
CA LEU A 320 12.17 -23.53 9.57
C LEU A 320 12.84 -24.40 10.63
N ALA A 321 12.28 -25.60 10.89
CA ALA A 321 12.84 -26.64 11.73
C ALA A 321 14.14 -27.27 11.18
N GLY A 322 14.51 -26.96 9.93
CA GLY A 322 15.64 -27.55 9.23
C GLY A 322 15.22 -28.71 8.32
N GLY A 323 16.11 -29.06 7.39
CA GLY A 323 15.83 -30.05 6.34
C GLY A 323 16.26 -29.55 4.96
N PRO A 324 16.07 -30.37 3.92
CA PRO A 324 16.38 -29.99 2.55
C PRO A 324 15.41 -28.90 2.06
N ALA A 325 15.88 -28.10 1.10
CA ALA A 325 15.02 -27.17 0.39
C ALA A 325 14.30 -27.86 -0.79
N GLU A 326 13.03 -27.51 -1.00
CA GLU A 326 12.16 -28.06 -2.02
C GLU A 326 11.83 -26.99 -3.05
N ARG A 327 11.85 -27.34 -4.34
CA ARG A 327 11.43 -26.41 -5.40
C ARG A 327 9.90 -26.29 -5.41
N VAL A 328 9.40 -25.08 -5.58
CA VAL A 328 7.97 -24.75 -5.59
C VAL A 328 7.47 -24.47 -7.02
N THR A 329 8.24 -23.77 -7.84
CA THR A 329 7.82 -23.34 -9.19
C THR A 329 8.37 -24.24 -10.30
N PHE A 330 7.50 -24.89 -11.07
CA PHE A 330 7.90 -25.81 -12.16
C PHE A 330 7.42 -25.40 -13.56
N GLY A 331 6.44 -24.49 -13.68
CA GLY A 331 5.83 -24.06 -14.95
C GLY A 331 6.34 -22.72 -15.50
N SER A 332 7.41 -22.17 -14.95
CA SER A 332 8.01 -20.91 -15.42
C SER A 332 9.49 -21.09 -15.68
N SER A 333 10.00 -20.41 -16.71
CA SER A 333 11.44 -20.36 -16.99
C SER A 333 12.22 -19.57 -15.95
N TYR A 334 11.54 -18.72 -15.18
CA TYR A 334 12.14 -17.81 -14.21
C TYR A 334 11.09 -17.35 -13.21
N ALA A 335 11.33 -17.54 -11.92
CA ALA A 335 10.43 -17.13 -10.85
C ALA A 335 11.21 -16.53 -9.67
N ILE A 336 10.87 -15.30 -9.28
CA ILE A 336 11.56 -14.53 -8.23
C ILE A 336 10.59 -13.73 -7.35
N SER A 337 11.13 -13.08 -6.32
CA SER A 337 10.42 -12.17 -5.41
C SER A 337 9.14 -12.79 -4.81
N PRO A 338 9.24 -13.96 -4.13
CA PRO A 338 8.08 -14.61 -3.53
C PRO A 338 7.49 -13.80 -2.38
N THR A 339 6.17 -13.80 -2.26
CA THR A 339 5.44 -13.31 -1.09
C THR A 339 4.27 -14.24 -0.79
N VAL A 340 3.95 -14.46 0.48
CA VAL A 340 2.86 -15.36 0.93
C VAL A 340 1.73 -14.51 1.51
N SER A 341 0.49 -14.84 1.17
CA SER A 341 -0.69 -14.16 1.74
C SER A 341 -0.82 -14.44 3.24
N ARG A 342 -1.41 -13.51 4.00
CA ARG A 342 -1.52 -13.63 5.47
C ARG A 342 -2.33 -14.85 5.94
N ASP A 343 -3.25 -15.33 5.12
CA ASP A 343 -4.02 -16.56 5.36
C ASP A 343 -3.26 -17.84 4.96
N GLY A 344 -2.06 -17.72 4.38
CA GLY A 344 -1.24 -18.84 3.92
C GLY A 344 -1.77 -19.54 2.67
N ARG A 345 -2.82 -19.03 2.04
CA ARG A 345 -3.47 -19.69 0.90
C ARG A 345 -2.71 -19.48 -0.42
N TYR A 346 -2.12 -18.31 -0.60
CA TYR A 346 -1.54 -17.91 -1.88
C TYR A 346 -0.06 -17.58 -1.76
N LEU A 347 0.68 -17.91 -2.81
CA LEU A 347 2.05 -17.45 -3.06
C LEU A 347 2.03 -16.57 -4.32
N SER A 348 2.40 -15.31 -4.20
CA SER A 348 2.63 -14.44 -5.36
C SER A 348 4.12 -14.32 -5.66
N TYR A 349 4.45 -14.13 -6.94
CA TYR A 349 5.81 -14.02 -7.41
C TYR A 349 5.87 -13.37 -8.79
N ILE A 350 7.06 -12.91 -9.17
CA ILE A 350 7.33 -12.45 -10.53
C ILE A 350 7.76 -13.63 -11.38
N SER A 351 7.04 -13.84 -12.48
CA SER A 351 7.30 -14.88 -13.47
C SER A 351 7.75 -14.27 -14.79
N ARG A 352 8.71 -14.90 -15.48
CA ARG A 352 9.05 -14.51 -16.86
C ARG A 352 8.26 -15.34 -17.87
N ILE A 353 7.39 -14.66 -18.63
CA ILE A 353 6.51 -15.27 -19.63
C ILE A 353 6.56 -14.42 -20.90
N ASP A 354 6.84 -15.05 -22.04
CA ASP A 354 6.98 -14.40 -23.35
C ASP A 354 7.92 -13.18 -23.32
N GLY A 355 9.02 -13.30 -22.55
CA GLY A 355 10.02 -12.25 -22.38
C GLY A 355 9.65 -11.12 -21.43
N ARG A 356 8.43 -11.12 -20.88
CA ARG A 356 7.89 -10.12 -19.95
C ARG A 356 7.98 -10.60 -18.50
N PHE A 357 8.13 -9.66 -17.57
CA PHE A 357 8.06 -9.94 -16.13
C PHE A 357 6.66 -9.59 -15.64
N ARG A 358 5.95 -10.60 -15.13
CA ARG A 358 4.55 -10.50 -14.73
C ARG A 358 4.30 -11.11 -13.38
N THR A 359 3.34 -10.53 -12.67
CA THR A 359 2.90 -11.06 -11.38
C THR A 359 2.02 -12.29 -11.58
N ALA A 360 2.43 -13.39 -10.97
CA ALA A 360 1.67 -14.63 -10.86
C ALA A 360 1.19 -14.83 -9.42
N VAL A 361 0.10 -15.59 -9.27
CA VAL A 361 -0.43 -16.05 -7.98
C VAL A 361 -0.66 -17.55 -8.07
N MET A 362 -0.05 -18.30 -7.16
CA MET A 362 -0.23 -19.73 -6.96
C MET A 362 -1.15 -19.98 -5.78
N ASP A 363 -2.20 -20.79 -5.95
CA ASP A 363 -2.94 -21.36 -4.83
C ASP A 363 -2.10 -22.51 -4.24
N LEU A 364 -1.65 -22.36 -3.00
CA LEU A 364 -0.73 -23.29 -2.34
C LEU A 364 -1.38 -24.64 -1.98
N THR A 365 -2.71 -24.72 -2.01
CA THR A 365 -3.44 -25.98 -1.77
C THR A 365 -3.53 -26.81 -3.04
N THR A 366 -3.84 -26.17 -4.17
CA THR A 366 -4.08 -26.85 -5.44
C THR A 366 -2.87 -26.87 -6.38
N GLY A 367 -1.91 -25.97 -6.17
CA GLY A 367 -0.80 -25.71 -7.09
C GLY A 367 -1.21 -24.94 -8.37
N GLN A 368 -2.46 -24.48 -8.47
CA GLN A 368 -2.93 -23.74 -9.64
C GLN A 368 -2.28 -22.35 -9.69
N ASN A 369 -1.72 -22.01 -10.86
CA ASN A 369 -1.13 -20.69 -11.13
C ASN A 369 -2.05 -19.82 -11.99
N THR A 370 -2.18 -18.56 -11.61
CA THR A 370 -2.93 -17.52 -12.34
C THR A 370 -2.00 -16.34 -12.60
N LEU A 371 -2.00 -15.81 -13.83
CA LEU A 371 -1.39 -14.50 -14.11
C LEU A 371 -2.40 -13.41 -13.81
N VAL A 372 -2.03 -12.48 -12.96
CA VAL A 372 -2.95 -11.45 -12.45
C VAL A 372 -2.66 -10.06 -13.02
N THR A 373 -1.65 -9.94 -13.89
CA THR A 373 -1.27 -8.70 -14.54
C THR A 373 -1.07 -8.87 -16.05
N THR A 374 -1.31 -7.78 -16.77
CA THR A 374 -1.10 -7.67 -18.22
C THR A 374 0.10 -6.79 -18.58
N THR A 375 0.79 -6.24 -17.57
CA THR A 375 1.99 -5.41 -17.70
C THR A 375 3.23 -6.21 -18.05
N ASP A 376 4.35 -5.51 -18.24
CA ASP A 376 5.55 -6.08 -18.89
C ASP A 376 6.81 -6.10 -18.00
N ARG A 377 6.84 -5.28 -16.95
CA ARG A 377 8.00 -5.05 -16.09
C ARG A 377 7.59 -5.03 -14.62
N ASP A 378 6.80 -6.03 -14.23
CA ASP A 378 6.35 -6.14 -12.86
C ASP A 378 7.50 -6.54 -11.94
N GLU A 379 7.52 -5.95 -10.75
CA GLU A 379 8.46 -6.28 -9.69
C GLU A 379 7.82 -6.19 -8.31
N SER A 380 8.43 -6.90 -7.35
CA SER A 380 8.16 -6.78 -5.90
C SER A 380 6.66 -6.83 -5.52
N PRO A 381 5.95 -7.94 -5.79
CA PRO A 381 4.57 -8.08 -5.37
C PRO A 381 4.46 -8.19 -3.84
N SER A 382 3.42 -7.61 -3.26
CA SER A 382 3.10 -7.70 -1.83
C SER A 382 1.60 -7.77 -1.62
N PHE A 383 1.13 -8.77 -0.87
CA PHE A 383 -0.29 -8.94 -0.55
C PHE A 383 -0.81 -7.83 0.36
N ALA A 384 -2.03 -7.37 0.07
CA ALA A 384 -2.86 -6.61 0.98
C ALA A 384 -3.23 -7.45 2.21
N PRO A 385 -3.67 -6.85 3.33
CA PRO A 385 -3.88 -7.56 4.59
C PRO A 385 -4.84 -8.74 4.56
N ASN A 386 -5.90 -8.67 3.75
CA ASN A 386 -6.87 -9.74 3.60
C ASN A 386 -6.50 -10.78 2.52
N GLY A 387 -5.35 -10.64 1.86
CA GLY A 387 -4.88 -11.56 0.82
C GLY A 387 -5.68 -11.53 -0.49
N ARG A 388 -6.68 -10.65 -0.65
CA ARG A 388 -7.52 -10.56 -1.86
C ARG A 388 -6.89 -9.74 -2.97
N PHE A 389 -6.02 -8.81 -2.59
CA PHE A 389 -5.29 -7.92 -3.50
C PHE A 389 -3.79 -8.02 -3.25
N LEU A 390 -3.02 -7.58 -4.24
CA LEU A 390 -1.61 -7.32 -4.12
C LEU A 390 -1.27 -5.96 -4.72
N VAL A 391 -0.22 -5.33 -4.20
CA VAL A 391 0.48 -4.20 -4.82
C VAL A 391 1.73 -4.73 -5.50
N TYR A 392 2.12 -4.10 -6.60
CA TYR A 392 3.36 -4.37 -7.31
C TYR A 392 3.86 -3.08 -7.95
N ALA A 393 5.16 -3.00 -8.29
CA ALA A 393 5.67 -1.92 -9.13
C ALA A 393 5.75 -2.37 -10.59
N THR A 394 5.54 -1.44 -11.52
CA THR A 394 5.66 -1.66 -12.96
C THR A 394 6.09 -0.37 -13.65
N GLU A 395 6.50 -0.46 -14.90
CA GLU A 395 6.81 0.71 -15.72
C GLU A 395 5.61 1.10 -16.62
N VAL A 396 5.33 2.40 -16.69
CA VAL A 396 4.43 3.01 -17.67
C VAL A 396 5.16 4.18 -18.32
N ASN A 397 5.30 4.17 -19.65
CA ASN A 397 6.00 5.22 -20.42
C ASN A 397 7.42 5.54 -19.91
N GLY A 398 8.22 4.53 -19.55
CA GLY A 398 9.58 4.74 -19.06
C GLY A 398 9.68 5.12 -17.58
N ARG A 399 8.56 5.07 -16.83
CA ARG A 399 8.49 5.50 -15.43
C ARG A 399 7.84 4.46 -14.53
N GLY A 400 8.49 4.17 -13.41
CA GLY A 400 8.00 3.31 -12.34
C GLY A 400 6.77 3.89 -11.67
N VAL A 401 5.73 3.07 -11.56
CA VAL A 401 4.44 3.35 -10.92
C VAL A 401 4.03 2.13 -10.09
N LEU A 402 3.06 2.32 -9.19
CA LEU A 402 2.45 1.20 -8.50
C LEU A 402 1.22 0.71 -9.27
N GLY A 403 1.02 -0.60 -9.24
CA GLY A 403 -0.22 -1.25 -9.62
C GLY A 403 -0.81 -2.00 -8.45
N THR A 404 -2.12 -2.14 -8.42
CA THR A 404 -2.77 -3.18 -7.62
C THR A 404 -3.47 -4.18 -8.53
N ALA A 405 -3.60 -5.41 -8.09
CA ALA A 405 -4.35 -6.46 -8.77
C ALA A 405 -5.08 -7.34 -7.77
N SER A 406 -6.29 -7.79 -8.11
CA SER A 406 -6.95 -8.87 -7.37
C SER A 406 -6.25 -10.20 -7.65
N VAL A 407 -6.28 -11.12 -6.69
CA VAL A 407 -5.65 -12.45 -6.82
C VAL A 407 -6.22 -13.33 -7.94
N ASP A 408 -7.43 -13.01 -8.41
CA ASP A 408 -8.06 -13.66 -9.56
C ASP A 408 -7.77 -12.96 -10.90
N GLY A 409 -7.02 -11.85 -10.90
CA GLY A 409 -6.63 -11.09 -12.09
C GLY A 409 -7.75 -10.30 -12.75
N ARG A 410 -8.93 -10.18 -12.13
CA ARG A 410 -10.11 -9.53 -12.72
C ARG A 410 -10.15 -8.02 -12.50
N LEU A 411 -9.52 -7.54 -11.44
CA LEU A 411 -9.47 -6.13 -11.11
C LEU A 411 -8.03 -5.68 -11.01
N SER A 412 -7.73 -4.53 -11.59
CA SER A 412 -6.44 -3.88 -11.42
C SER A 412 -6.60 -2.38 -11.32
N THR A 413 -5.69 -1.75 -10.59
CA THR A 413 -5.59 -0.28 -10.54
C THR A 413 -4.16 0.16 -10.78
N ARG A 414 -3.98 1.45 -11.11
CA ARG A 414 -2.68 2.11 -11.15
C ARG A 414 -2.67 3.27 -10.16
N LEU A 415 -1.57 3.42 -9.45
CA LEU A 415 -1.30 4.54 -8.56
C LEU A 415 -0.03 5.24 -9.08
N THR A 416 -0.20 6.41 -9.69
CA THR A 416 0.91 7.19 -10.26
C THR A 416 1.29 8.33 -9.34
N GLY A 417 2.58 8.47 -9.01
CA GLY A 417 3.06 9.48 -8.06
C GLY A 417 4.26 10.28 -8.54
N LEU A 418 4.96 10.90 -7.60
CA LEU A 418 6.20 11.65 -7.84
C LEU A 418 7.42 10.71 -7.92
N GLY A 419 8.32 11.00 -8.87
CA GLY A 419 9.50 10.19 -9.16
C GLY A 419 9.20 8.87 -9.87
N ASP A 420 10.25 8.06 -9.97
CA ASP A 420 10.25 6.67 -10.42
C ASP A 420 10.04 5.75 -9.20
N ILE A 421 8.85 5.15 -9.11
CA ILE A 421 8.42 4.37 -7.95
C ILE A 421 8.75 2.89 -8.13
N ARG A 422 9.27 2.26 -7.07
CA ARG A 422 9.74 0.86 -7.06
C ARG A 422 9.51 0.19 -5.71
N GLU A 423 9.63 -1.15 -5.72
CA GLU A 423 9.75 -2.01 -4.54
C GLU A 423 8.70 -1.74 -3.43
N PRO A 424 7.40 -1.85 -3.72
CA PRO A 424 6.36 -1.64 -2.71
C PRO A 424 6.24 -2.81 -1.73
N CYS A 425 5.80 -2.49 -0.51
CA CYS A 425 5.30 -3.46 0.46
C CYS A 425 4.00 -2.94 1.10
N TRP A 426 2.99 -3.79 1.15
CA TRP A 426 1.68 -3.48 1.73
C TRP A 426 1.70 -3.81 3.23
N GLY A 427 1.43 -2.80 4.05
CA GLY A 427 1.44 -2.92 5.50
C GLY A 427 0.26 -3.71 6.07
N PRO A 428 0.25 -3.97 7.39
CA PRO A 428 -0.91 -4.52 8.09
C PRO A 428 -2.07 -3.53 8.16
N ILE A 429 -3.22 -4.04 8.62
CA ILE A 429 -4.30 -3.19 9.11
C ILE A 429 -3.82 -2.44 10.34
N LEU A 430 -4.09 -1.14 10.37
CA LEU A 430 -3.72 -0.26 11.47
C LEU A 430 -4.88 -0.20 12.48
N PRO A 431 -4.60 -0.38 13.78
CA PRO A 431 -5.62 -0.42 14.83
C PRO A 431 -6.30 0.93 15.09
#